data_AF-A0A848H6K8-F1
#
_entry.id   AF-A0A848H6K8-F1
#
_cell.length_a   1.000
_cell.length_b   1.000
_cell.length_c   1.000
_cell.angle_alpha   90.00
_cell.angle_beta   90.00
_cell.angle_gamma   90.00
#
_symmetry.space_group_name_H-M   'P 1'
#
loop_
_entity.id
_entity.type
_entity.pdbx_description
1 polymer ?
#
loop_
_entity_poly.entity_id
_entity_poly.type
_entity_poly.pdbx_seq_one_letter_code
_entity_poly.pdbx_strand_id
1 'polypeptide(L)'
;MASAPKTPRPKPEFDLHAALGEKLPAPEVIEHSSDSVWALWSEVNKQHENRFADTAPASTLHRSSEDPGWAQTQPMTVPVTLKKRAAEAQPLFTLDAAMLVARKNNRVCPRQERWQEMHALLPARKTVRGEQPPPTPPVGPAWAITAPLTKRLLFREHVEWAESQGVLENVMRFMQQMPETDWLHMGED
;
A
#
# COMPACT_ATOMS: atom_id res chain seq x y z
N MET A 1 9.02 -2.67 -65.28
CA MET A 1 8.67 -1.66 -64.26
C MET A 1 9.21 -2.16 -62.93
N ALA A 2 10.25 -1.50 -62.42
CA ALA A 2 10.93 -1.86 -61.18
C ALA A 2 10.11 -1.43 -59.97
N SER A 3 9.91 -2.32 -59.00
CA SER A 3 9.40 -1.97 -57.66
C SER A 3 10.48 -2.28 -56.63
N ALA A 4 10.86 -1.22 -55.92
CA ALA A 4 11.95 -1.18 -54.96
C ALA A 4 11.67 -2.02 -53.70
N PRO A 5 12.71 -2.55 -53.03
CA PRO A 5 12.56 -3.19 -51.73
C PRO A 5 12.25 -2.15 -50.64
N LYS A 6 11.16 -2.36 -49.90
CA LYS A 6 10.82 -1.57 -48.70
C LYS A 6 11.88 -1.81 -47.61
N THR A 7 12.62 -0.76 -47.28
CA THR A 7 13.54 -0.70 -46.15
C THR A 7 12.82 -0.95 -44.81
N PRO A 8 13.43 -1.71 -43.88
CA PRO A 8 12.88 -1.89 -42.54
C PRO A 8 13.03 -0.59 -41.72
N ARG A 9 12.01 -0.26 -40.93
CA ARG A 9 12.03 0.90 -40.00
C ARG A 9 13.07 0.65 -38.90
N PRO A 10 13.89 1.66 -38.54
CA PRO A 10 14.80 1.54 -37.40
C PRO A 10 13.99 1.48 -36.10
N LYS A 11 14.41 0.58 -35.20
CA LYS A 11 13.92 0.53 -33.81
C LYS A 11 14.50 1.74 -33.07
N PRO A 12 13.76 2.41 -32.18
CA PRO A 12 14.34 3.42 -31.32
C PRO A 12 15.32 2.74 -30.35
N GLU A 13 16.59 2.98 -30.62
CA GLU A 13 17.74 2.70 -29.77
C GLU A 13 17.59 3.57 -28.52
N PHE A 14 17.42 2.93 -27.35
CA PHE A 14 17.44 3.63 -26.07
C PHE A 14 18.89 4.02 -25.77
N ASP A 15 19.30 5.15 -26.31
CA ASP A 15 20.60 5.77 -26.05
C ASP A 15 20.64 6.24 -24.59
N LEU A 16 21.31 5.45 -23.77
CA LEU A 16 21.51 5.65 -22.33
C LEU A 16 22.65 6.65 -22.05
N HIS A 17 22.68 7.74 -22.81
CA HIS A 17 23.66 8.82 -22.68
C HIS A 17 22.97 10.19 -22.62
N ALA A 18 22.10 10.36 -21.63
CA ALA A 18 21.68 11.70 -21.20
C ALA A 18 22.81 12.33 -20.37
N ALA A 19 23.68 13.08 -21.06
CA ALA A 19 24.67 13.95 -20.46
C ALA A 19 24.03 15.00 -19.55
N LEU A 20 24.78 15.40 -18.52
CA LEU A 20 24.47 16.45 -17.56
C LEU A 20 23.73 17.65 -18.19
N GLY A 21 22.47 17.86 -17.79
CA GLY A 21 21.81 19.17 -17.83
C GLY A 21 20.77 19.40 -18.93
N GLU A 22 20.49 18.45 -19.81
CA GLU A 22 19.36 18.61 -20.73
C GLU A 22 18.02 18.27 -20.06
N LYS A 23 17.12 19.25 -20.11
CA LYS A 23 15.73 19.10 -19.66
C LYS A 23 15.06 18.03 -20.52
N LEU A 24 14.54 16.97 -19.87
CA LEU A 24 13.67 16.00 -20.53
C LEU A 24 12.59 16.76 -21.33
N PRO A 25 12.30 16.37 -22.60
CA PRO A 25 11.18 16.94 -23.31
C PRO A 25 9.92 16.66 -22.50
N ALA A 26 9.23 17.72 -22.06
CA ALA A 26 7.99 17.58 -21.34
C ALA A 26 7.05 16.71 -22.20
N PRO A 27 6.50 15.62 -21.67
CA PRO A 27 5.54 14.84 -22.43
C PRO A 27 4.41 15.78 -22.84
N GLU A 28 4.04 15.74 -24.12
CA GLU A 28 2.87 16.45 -24.63
C GLU A 28 1.66 15.89 -23.89
N VAL A 29 1.20 16.61 -22.86
CA VAL A 29 -0.01 16.25 -22.12
C VAL A 29 -1.19 16.63 -23.00
N ILE A 30 -1.66 15.67 -23.77
CA ILE A 30 -2.91 15.81 -24.52
C ILE A 30 -4.05 15.66 -23.51
N GLU A 31 -4.59 16.79 -23.06
CA GLU A 31 -5.76 16.84 -22.19
C GLU A 31 -7.00 16.43 -22.99
N HIS A 32 -7.30 15.13 -22.97
CA HIS A 32 -8.58 14.62 -23.44
C HIS A 32 -9.64 14.91 -22.37
N SER A 33 -10.74 15.57 -22.75
CA SER A 33 -11.84 15.91 -21.85
C SER A 33 -12.43 14.67 -21.17
N SER A 34 -12.90 14.79 -19.92
CA SER A 34 -13.36 13.67 -19.08
C SER A 34 -14.42 12.77 -19.74
N ASP A 35 -15.25 13.31 -20.63
CA ASP A 35 -16.24 12.54 -21.40
C ASP A 35 -15.60 11.65 -22.47
N SER A 36 -14.49 12.07 -23.07
CA SER A 36 -13.78 11.29 -24.09
C SER A 36 -13.04 10.09 -23.51
N VAL A 37 -12.59 10.19 -22.25
CA VAL A 37 -11.93 9.08 -21.54
C VAL A 37 -12.95 8.00 -21.18
N TRP A 38 -14.15 8.38 -20.74
CA TRP A 38 -15.24 7.45 -20.49
C TRP A 38 -15.73 6.76 -21.76
N ALA A 39 -15.84 7.49 -22.87
CA ALA A 39 -16.19 6.90 -24.16
C ALA A 39 -15.16 5.85 -24.61
N LEU A 40 -13.86 6.17 -24.50
CA LEU A 40 -12.78 5.26 -24.86
C LEU A 40 -12.76 3.99 -23.99
N TRP A 41 -13.01 4.14 -22.68
CA TRP A 41 -13.15 3.00 -21.78
C TRP A 41 -14.36 2.12 -22.14
N SER A 42 -15.51 2.73 -22.45
CA SER A 42 -16.72 1.99 -22.84
C SER A 42 -16.53 1.20 -24.13
N GLU A 43 -15.82 1.77 -25.11
CA GLU A 43 -15.48 1.16 -26.39
C GLU A 43 -14.60 -0.08 -26.18
N VAL A 44 -13.55 0.04 -25.34
CA VAL A 44 -12.66 -1.07 -25.00
C VAL A 44 -13.40 -2.18 -24.26
N ASN A 45 -14.30 -1.83 -23.32
CA ASN A 45 -15.08 -2.81 -22.58
C ASN A 45 -16.05 -3.57 -23.51
N LYS A 46 -16.68 -2.87 -24.47
CA LYS A 46 -17.56 -3.46 -25.47
C LYS A 46 -16.82 -4.41 -26.42
N GLN A 47 -15.57 -4.07 -26.79
CA GLN A 47 -14.70 -4.98 -27.54
C GLN A 47 -14.35 -6.24 -26.74
N HIS A 48 -14.20 -6.12 -25.42
CA HIS A 48 -14.01 -7.27 -24.53
C HIS A 48 -15.27 -8.13 -24.43
N GLU A 49 -16.44 -7.55 -24.19
CA GLU A 49 -17.70 -8.30 -24.09
C GLU A 49 -18.06 -9.03 -25.39
N ASN A 50 -17.80 -8.42 -26.56
CA ASN A 50 -18.02 -9.08 -27.85
C ASN A 50 -17.13 -10.32 -28.07
N ARG A 51 -15.98 -10.43 -27.39
CA ARG A 51 -15.16 -11.66 -27.43
C ARG A 51 -15.78 -12.82 -26.66
N PHE A 52 -16.75 -12.54 -25.79
CA PHE A 52 -17.44 -13.53 -24.97
C PHE A 52 -18.87 -13.82 -25.46
N ALA A 53 -19.19 -13.49 -26.72
CA ALA A 53 -20.47 -13.85 -27.32
C ALA A 53 -20.76 -15.36 -27.19
N ASP A 54 -22.06 -15.66 -27.00
CA ASP A 54 -22.66 -16.94 -26.59
C ASP A 54 -21.78 -18.17 -26.78
N THR A 55 -21.18 -18.62 -25.68
CA THR A 55 -20.69 -19.99 -25.58
C THR A 55 -21.92 -20.90 -25.52
N ALA A 56 -22.48 -21.22 -26.68
CA ALA A 56 -23.55 -22.20 -26.77
C ALA A 56 -23.06 -23.50 -26.13
N PRO A 57 -23.80 -24.10 -25.17
CA PRO A 57 -23.38 -25.36 -24.58
C PRO A 57 -23.32 -26.40 -25.69
N ALA A 58 -22.13 -26.92 -25.96
CA ALA A 58 -21.95 -27.97 -26.96
C ALA A 58 -22.83 -29.16 -26.58
N SER A 59 -23.82 -29.45 -27.43
CA SER A 59 -24.65 -30.66 -27.31
C SER A 59 -23.75 -31.87 -27.17
N THR A 60 -24.12 -32.72 -26.22
CA THR A 60 -23.38 -33.86 -25.66
C THR A 60 -22.71 -34.72 -26.73
N LEU A 61 -21.43 -34.47 -27.01
CA LEU A 61 -20.56 -35.44 -27.67
C LEU A 61 -20.05 -36.42 -26.62
N HIS A 62 -20.30 -37.71 -26.86
CA HIS A 62 -19.84 -38.81 -26.03
C HIS A 62 -18.30 -38.79 -25.99
N ARG A 63 -17.76 -38.38 -24.83
CA ARG A 63 -16.36 -38.04 -24.67
C ARG A 63 -15.63 -39.19 -23.99
N SER A 64 -14.87 -39.95 -24.78
CA SER A 64 -13.94 -40.96 -24.27
C SER A 64 -12.81 -40.29 -23.49
N SER A 65 -12.41 -40.91 -22.39
CA SER A 65 -11.53 -40.37 -21.35
C SER A 65 -10.05 -40.24 -21.72
N GLU A 66 -9.69 -40.32 -22.99
CA GLU A 66 -8.29 -40.52 -23.43
C GLU A 66 -7.71 -39.35 -24.23
N ASP A 67 -8.41 -38.21 -24.29
CA ASP A 67 -7.94 -37.03 -25.01
C ASP A 67 -6.98 -36.19 -24.14
N PRO A 68 -5.68 -36.06 -24.51
CA PRO A 68 -4.65 -35.42 -23.67
C PRO A 68 -4.90 -33.94 -23.38
N GLY A 69 -5.78 -33.27 -24.13
CA GLY A 69 -6.22 -31.90 -23.86
C GLY A 69 -7.10 -31.74 -22.62
N TRP A 70 -7.54 -32.83 -22.01
CA TRP A 70 -8.44 -32.85 -20.86
C TRP A 70 -7.93 -33.71 -19.71
N ALA A 71 -6.61 -33.93 -19.65
CA ALA A 71 -5.98 -34.53 -18.48
C ALA A 71 -6.36 -33.72 -17.23
N GLN A 72 -6.78 -34.43 -16.17
CA GLN A 72 -7.13 -33.83 -14.89
C GLN A 72 -5.94 -33.01 -14.40
N THR A 73 -6.13 -31.71 -14.18
CA THR A 73 -5.08 -30.81 -13.70
C THR A 73 -4.67 -31.28 -12.31
N GLN A 74 -3.54 -31.98 -12.24
CA GLN A 74 -2.89 -32.31 -10.97
C GLN A 74 -2.54 -30.98 -10.31
N PRO A 75 -2.99 -30.70 -9.08
CA PRO A 75 -2.61 -29.48 -8.39
C PRO A 75 -1.09 -29.50 -8.27
N MET A 76 -0.46 -28.51 -8.89
CA MET A 76 0.98 -28.31 -8.78
C MET A 76 1.26 -28.11 -7.29
N THR A 77 1.80 -29.12 -6.62
CA THR A 77 2.31 -28.97 -5.26
C THR A 77 3.51 -28.06 -5.37
N VAL A 78 3.26 -26.77 -5.20
CA VAL A 78 4.32 -25.78 -5.03
C VAL A 78 5.13 -26.29 -3.85
N PRO A 79 6.43 -26.60 -4.00
CA PRO A 79 7.27 -26.80 -2.84
C PRO A 79 7.27 -25.44 -2.15
N VAL A 80 6.39 -25.29 -1.18
CA VAL A 80 6.42 -24.24 -0.20
C VAL A 80 7.63 -24.58 0.65
N THR A 81 8.81 -24.34 0.10
CA THR A 81 10.00 -24.07 0.87
C THR A 81 9.73 -22.70 1.48
N LEU A 82 8.81 -22.66 2.46
CA LEU A 82 8.96 -21.75 3.56
C LEU A 82 10.34 -22.09 4.08
N LYS A 83 11.34 -21.32 3.62
CA LYS A 83 12.40 -20.94 4.52
C LYS A 83 11.65 -20.47 5.76
N LYS A 84 11.52 -21.36 6.74
CA LYS A 84 11.78 -21.02 8.13
C LYS A 84 13.14 -20.33 8.05
N ARG A 85 13.13 -19.04 7.66
CA ARG A 85 13.98 -18.08 8.33
C ARG A 85 13.74 -18.45 9.77
N ALA A 86 14.80 -18.94 10.39
CA ALA A 86 14.81 -19.11 11.82
C ALA A 86 14.03 -17.93 12.38
N ALA A 87 13.09 -18.21 13.27
CA ALA A 87 12.57 -17.19 14.15
C ALA A 87 13.76 -16.71 15.00
N GLU A 88 14.72 -16.04 14.36
CA GLU A 88 15.55 -15.01 14.92
C GLU A 88 14.53 -14.16 15.63
N ALA A 89 14.63 -14.18 16.96
CA ALA A 89 13.69 -13.55 17.86
C ALA A 89 13.42 -12.14 17.35
N GLN A 90 12.36 -11.99 16.55
CA GLN A 90 11.83 -10.69 16.19
C GLN A 90 11.61 -10.05 17.54
N PRO A 91 12.19 -8.86 17.80
CA PRO A 91 11.99 -8.23 19.09
C PRO A 91 10.48 -8.23 19.33
N LEU A 92 10.05 -8.74 20.49
CA LEU A 92 8.62 -8.92 20.81
C LEU A 92 7.83 -7.60 20.64
N PHE A 93 8.56 -6.48 20.58
CA PHE A 93 8.11 -5.12 20.39
C PHE A 93 8.75 -4.54 19.11
N THR A 94 8.14 -4.77 17.95
CA THR A 94 8.48 -4.08 16.68
C THR A 94 7.52 -2.94 16.41
N LEU A 95 7.95 -1.91 15.65
CA LEU A 95 7.05 -0.86 15.17
C LEU A 95 5.82 -1.42 14.44
N ASP A 96 6.01 -2.43 13.59
CA ASP A 96 4.89 -3.04 12.85
C ASP A 96 3.87 -3.67 13.80
N ALA A 97 4.33 -4.41 14.82
CA ALA A 97 3.46 -4.97 15.84
C ALA A 97 2.72 -3.86 16.64
N ALA A 98 3.41 -2.77 16.99
CA ALA A 98 2.81 -1.62 17.64
C ALA A 98 1.71 -0.97 16.77
N MET A 99 1.97 -0.83 15.48
CA MET A 99 1.01 -0.27 14.52
C MET A 99 -0.18 -1.20 14.26
N LEU A 100 0.01 -2.52 14.31
CA LEU A 100 -1.10 -3.48 14.24
C LEU A 100 -2.03 -3.34 15.45
N VAL A 101 -1.49 -3.17 16.66
CA VAL A 101 -2.30 -2.90 17.86
C VAL A 101 -3.05 -1.58 17.75
N ALA A 102 -2.38 -0.54 17.24
CA ALA A 102 -2.94 0.80 17.07
C ALA A 102 -4.04 0.89 16.00
N ARG A 103 -4.05 0.00 15.01
CA ARG A 103 -5.06 -0.03 13.92
C ARG A 103 -6.13 -1.09 14.11
N LYS A 104 -6.02 -1.92 15.15
CA LYS A 104 -7.02 -2.93 15.48
C LYS A 104 -8.40 -2.26 15.60
N ASN A 105 -9.47 -2.96 15.23
CA ASN A 105 -10.85 -2.47 15.38
C ASN A 105 -11.11 -1.08 14.75
N ASN A 106 -10.43 -0.71 13.65
CA ASN A 106 -10.54 0.61 13.01
C ASN A 106 -10.15 1.80 13.90
N ARG A 107 -9.31 1.57 14.91
CA ARG A 107 -8.71 2.62 15.73
C ARG A 107 -7.90 3.62 14.88
N VAL A 108 -7.92 4.87 15.29
CA VAL A 108 -7.20 5.99 14.65
C VAL A 108 -6.00 6.37 15.51
N CYS A 109 -6.26 6.74 16.76
CA CYS A 109 -5.30 7.11 17.78
C CYS A 109 -5.98 7.00 19.17
N PRO A 110 -5.24 7.05 20.28
CA PRO A 110 -5.83 7.22 21.61
C PRO A 110 -6.59 8.55 21.71
N ARG A 111 -7.58 8.63 22.61
CA ARG A 111 -8.23 9.90 23.00
C ARG A 111 -7.20 10.86 23.58
N GLN A 112 -7.54 12.15 23.53
CA GLN A 112 -6.63 13.25 23.86
C GLN A 112 -5.91 13.06 25.22
N GLU A 113 -6.62 12.68 26.28
CA GLU A 113 -6.05 12.49 27.62
C GLU A 113 -5.00 11.37 27.64
N ARG A 114 -5.36 10.20 27.10
CA ARG A 114 -4.43 9.05 27.02
C ARG A 114 -3.25 9.29 26.10
N TRP A 115 -3.45 10.04 25.03
CA TRP A 115 -2.35 10.39 24.14
C TRP A 115 -1.36 11.31 24.85
N GLN A 116 -1.82 12.28 25.66
CA GLN A 116 -0.92 13.11 26.46
C GLN A 116 -0.12 12.29 27.48
N GLU A 117 -0.77 11.34 28.17
CA GLU A 117 -0.09 10.41 29.08
C GLU A 117 1.00 9.62 28.36
N MET A 118 0.70 9.07 27.18
CA MET A 118 1.68 8.36 26.37
C MET A 118 2.84 9.26 25.94
N HIS A 119 2.55 10.49 25.50
CA HIS A 119 3.58 11.44 25.08
C HIS A 119 4.49 11.83 26.24
N ALA A 120 3.97 11.92 27.47
CA ALA A 120 4.78 12.16 28.67
C ALA A 120 5.76 11.00 29.00
N LEU A 121 5.49 9.78 28.52
CA LEU A 121 6.42 8.65 28.64
C LEU A 121 7.59 8.74 27.64
N LEU A 122 7.48 9.57 26.61
CA LEU A 122 8.54 9.71 25.60
C LEU A 122 9.68 10.58 26.15
N PRO A 123 10.94 10.16 26.02
CA PRO A 123 12.05 10.95 26.50
C PRO A 123 12.20 12.21 25.64
N ALA A 124 12.24 13.37 26.31
CA ALA A 124 12.59 14.66 25.71
C ALA A 124 14.09 14.72 25.42
N ARG A 125 14.60 13.87 24.53
CA ARG A 125 16.01 13.91 24.16
C ARG A 125 16.27 15.15 23.32
N LYS A 126 17.16 16.00 23.83
CA LYS A 126 17.75 17.08 23.04
C LYS A 126 18.50 16.47 21.87
N THR A 127 18.35 17.12 20.73
CA THR A 127 18.93 16.88 19.41
C THR A 127 20.46 16.75 19.47
N VAL A 128 21.00 15.66 20.01
CA VAL A 128 22.46 15.41 20.03
C VAL A 128 22.92 14.83 18.68
N ARG A 129 21.99 14.36 17.83
CA ARG A 129 22.27 13.74 16.51
C ARG A 129 21.43 14.28 15.34
N GLY A 130 20.82 15.46 15.46
CA GLY A 130 19.98 16.02 14.39
C GLY A 130 18.57 15.41 14.28
N GLU A 131 18.23 14.44 15.13
CA GLU A 131 16.87 13.91 15.25
C GLU A 131 15.99 14.94 15.96
N GLN A 132 14.96 15.42 15.27
CA GLN A 132 13.96 16.32 15.85
C GLN A 132 12.93 15.52 16.64
N PRO A 133 12.51 16.00 17.83
CA PRO A 133 11.45 15.36 18.58
C PRO A 133 10.13 15.36 17.79
N PRO A 134 9.23 14.39 18.06
CA PRO A 134 7.94 14.33 17.39
C PRO A 134 7.11 15.58 17.71
N PRO A 135 6.20 15.97 16.81
CA PRO A 135 5.30 17.09 17.06
C PRO A 135 4.45 16.82 18.30
N THR A 136 4.17 17.85 19.09
CA THR A 136 3.30 17.72 20.27
C THR A 136 1.91 17.23 19.85
N PRO A 137 1.27 16.31 20.62
CA PRO A 137 -0.09 15.88 20.32
C PRO A 137 -1.05 17.07 20.31
N PRO A 138 -2.05 17.10 19.40
CA PRO A 138 -3.02 18.19 19.35
C PRO A 138 -3.86 18.20 20.63
N VAL A 139 -4.03 19.37 21.25
CA VAL A 139 -4.74 19.55 22.53
C VAL A 139 -5.86 20.57 22.38
N GLY A 140 -7.02 20.29 22.97
CA GLY A 140 -8.12 21.25 23.10
C GLY A 140 -8.71 21.63 21.74
N PRO A 141 -8.79 22.93 21.37
CA PRO A 141 -9.33 23.34 20.08
C PRO A 141 -8.60 22.73 18.88
N ALA A 142 -7.28 22.52 19.00
CA ALA A 142 -6.48 21.89 17.96
C ALA A 142 -6.90 20.43 17.70
N TRP A 143 -7.38 19.73 18.74
CA TRP A 143 -7.90 18.36 18.61
C TRP A 143 -9.16 18.30 17.75
N ALA A 144 -10.10 19.21 17.99
CA ALA A 144 -11.38 19.24 17.29
C ALA A 144 -11.24 19.61 15.80
N ILE A 145 -10.31 20.50 15.45
CA ILE A 145 -10.08 20.91 14.06
C ILE A 145 -9.21 19.92 13.27
N THR A 146 -8.48 19.03 13.95
CA THR A 146 -7.56 18.10 13.27
C THR A 146 -8.34 16.89 12.77
N ALA A 147 -8.30 16.67 11.45
CA ALA A 147 -8.94 15.53 10.82
C ALA A 147 -8.43 14.18 11.38
N PRO A 148 -9.26 13.13 11.48
CA PRO A 148 -8.86 11.82 12.01
C PRO A 148 -7.62 11.21 11.32
N LEU A 149 -7.48 11.37 10.01
CA LEU A 149 -6.29 10.88 9.29
C LEU A 149 -5.01 11.58 9.73
N THR A 150 -5.06 12.89 9.98
CA THR A 150 -3.92 13.65 10.48
C THR A 150 -3.56 13.21 11.90
N LYS A 151 -4.57 12.95 12.76
CA LYS A 151 -4.35 12.37 14.11
C LYS A 151 -3.62 11.02 14.02
N ARG A 152 -4.01 10.15 13.09
CA ARG A 152 -3.33 8.85 12.88
C ARG A 152 -1.88 9.02 12.42
N LEU A 153 -1.59 9.97 11.54
CA LEU A 153 -0.23 10.25 11.07
C LEU A 153 0.65 10.72 12.22
N LEU A 154 0.19 11.72 12.98
CA LEU A 154 0.91 12.22 14.15
C LEU A 154 1.15 11.11 15.18
N PHE A 155 0.14 10.29 15.45
CA PHE A 155 0.28 9.17 16.38
C PHE A 155 1.36 8.18 15.92
N ARG A 156 1.42 7.87 14.62
CA ARG A 156 2.47 7.01 14.05
C ARG A 156 3.86 7.59 14.28
N GLU A 157 4.06 8.89 14.04
CA GLU A 157 5.36 9.55 14.26
C GLU A 157 5.83 9.42 15.72
N HIS A 158 4.90 9.45 16.68
CA HIS A 158 5.23 9.23 18.09
C HIS A 158 5.67 7.80 18.39
N VAL A 159 5.03 6.81 17.75
CA VAL A 159 5.41 5.40 17.91
C VAL A 159 6.78 5.13 17.25
N GLU A 160 7.04 5.73 16.09
CA GLU A 160 8.36 5.69 15.42
C GLU A 160 9.43 6.35 16.30
N TRP A 161 9.12 7.47 16.95
CA TRP A 161 10.01 8.07 17.94
C TRP A 161 10.24 7.16 19.14
N ALA A 162 9.21 6.48 19.65
CA ALA A 162 9.37 5.54 20.75
C ALA A 162 10.32 4.39 20.39
N GLU A 163 10.29 3.92 19.14
CA GLU A 163 11.22 2.93 18.61
C GLU A 163 12.65 3.48 18.54
N SER A 164 12.85 4.67 17.97
CA SER A 164 14.18 5.29 17.85
C SER A 164 14.85 5.53 19.22
N GLN A 165 14.04 5.80 20.25
CA GLN A 165 14.51 6.00 21.61
C GLN A 165 14.57 4.70 22.44
N GLY A 166 14.15 3.56 21.89
CA GLY A 166 14.16 2.26 22.58
C GLY A 166 13.13 2.15 23.72
N VAL A 167 12.11 3.01 23.75
CA VAL A 167 11.03 3.01 24.75
C VAL A 167 9.73 2.39 24.24
N LEU A 168 9.76 1.78 23.04
CA LEU A 168 8.61 1.18 22.38
C LEU A 168 7.89 0.12 23.23
N GLU A 169 8.61 -0.65 24.03
CA GLU A 169 8.02 -1.65 24.92
C GLU A 169 7.02 -1.02 25.92
N ASN A 170 7.39 0.11 26.53
CA ASN A 170 6.53 0.79 27.48
C ASN A 170 5.28 1.35 26.79
N VAL A 171 5.45 1.91 25.58
CA VAL A 171 4.34 2.43 24.77
C VAL A 171 3.42 1.29 24.32
N MET A 172 3.95 0.15 23.89
CA MET A 172 3.15 -1.03 23.53
C MET A 172 2.37 -1.59 24.72
N ARG A 173 3.01 -1.71 25.88
CA ARG A 173 2.34 -2.16 27.11
C ARG A 173 1.19 -1.22 27.47
N PHE A 174 1.43 0.10 27.38
CA PHE A 174 0.40 1.12 27.59
C PHE A 174 -0.78 0.96 26.62
N MET A 175 -0.52 0.80 25.31
CA MET A 175 -1.56 0.59 24.31
C MET A 175 -2.37 -0.70 24.53
N GLN A 176 -1.72 -1.77 24.99
CA GLN A 176 -2.39 -3.05 25.24
C GLN A 176 -3.29 -3.03 26.48
N GLN A 177 -2.97 -2.20 27.47
CA GLN A 177 -3.76 -2.05 28.70
C GLN A 177 -4.96 -1.12 28.53
N MET A 178 -5.00 -0.36 27.44
CA MET A 178 -6.03 0.65 27.21
C MET A 178 -7.36 0.03 26.76
N PRO A 179 -8.50 0.38 27.42
CA PRO A 179 -9.82 -0.09 27.01
C PRO A 179 -10.22 0.55 25.67
N GLU A 180 -11.13 -0.09 24.92
CA GLU A 180 -11.58 0.40 23.61
C GLU A 180 -12.21 1.80 23.68
N THR A 181 -12.84 2.16 24.81
CA THR A 181 -13.47 3.48 25.04
C THR A 181 -12.48 4.64 24.96
N ASP A 182 -11.22 4.36 25.26
CA ASP A 182 -10.17 5.36 25.31
C ASP A 182 -9.47 5.52 23.95
N TRP A 183 -9.92 4.79 22.92
CA TRP A 183 -9.49 4.97 21.54
C TRP A 183 -10.49 5.82 20.76
N LEU A 184 -9.97 6.55 19.78
CA LEU A 184 -10.74 7.20 18.73
C LEU A 184 -10.90 6.25 17.54
N HIS A 185 -12.12 6.09 17.03
CA HIS A 185 -12.42 5.25 15.88
C HIS A 185 -12.64 6.07 14.62
N MET A 186 -12.49 5.43 13.46
CA MET A 186 -12.85 6.08 12.20
C MET A 186 -14.34 6.36 12.12
N GLY A 187 -14.71 7.61 11.84
CA GLY A 187 -16.11 8.06 11.76
C GLY A 187 -16.68 8.62 13.07
N GLU A 188 -15.87 8.70 14.13
CA GLU A 188 -16.20 9.43 15.37
C GLU A 188 -15.40 10.75 15.39
N ASP A 189 -16.09 11.88 15.58
CA ASP A 189 -15.53 13.24 15.65
C ASP A 189 -15.56 13.79 17.08
#